data_AF-A0A820EHE0-F1
#
_entry.id   AF-A0A820EHE0-F1
#
_cell.length_a   1.000
_cell.length_b   1.000
_cell.length_c   1.000
_cell.angle_alpha   90.00
_cell.angle_beta   90.00
_cell.angle_gamma   90.00
#
_symmetry.space_group_name_H-M   'P 1'
#
loop_
_entity.id
_entity.type
_entity.pdbx_description
1 polymer ?
#
loop_
_entity_poly.entity_id
_entity_poly.type
_entity_poly.pdbx_seq_one_letter_code
_entity_poly.pdbx_strand_id
1 'polypeptide(L)'
;MSQDIPINDLLPTVLKEIQQFNEGDLTSKQIALEGLDAKQRYKVYSTIETQYSGRLAYEKQSLSNGQQKQVFLILTKTTNATDEIVIRKPLVDHLTVLSFQKYTQLPLPLANNMFFDYYLDVLDPYTGCRATFAQFLKDIEIHETIYKLNDRINRISENIIHYLIEHPSVQAFKQRVFDEEMALIQTSKYKSKKTVYTPENQDKLFISVDINKAYYNVLKHYYPEVFRNLATWQEFVNTFCDEQLIHTLSTSKFLRLITFSKAIIRTKVNSLSEYFIHKVLHEMSVPYDKIVMLSGDEFVIPYDRDMYDNLFGRYHGTFFKVLAFRLVKLPKYNYFVKEHFNPTDESVITHRELKCIPQVFIVQCIKQYEGKAILEVDRKFMAERNYVATFDKSIF
;
A
#
# COMPACT_ATOMS: atom_id res chain seq x y z
N MET A 1 -45.27 -50.01 -13.48
CA MET A 1 -44.26 -49.37 -14.34
C MET A 1 -44.35 -47.87 -14.10
N SER A 2 -43.61 -47.37 -13.10
CA SER A 2 -43.47 -45.94 -12.83
C SER A 2 -42.43 -45.42 -13.81
N GLN A 3 -42.83 -44.57 -14.75
CA GLN A 3 -41.90 -43.89 -15.64
C GLN A 3 -41.21 -42.80 -14.82
N ASP A 4 -39.94 -43.04 -14.49
CA ASP A 4 -39.04 -42.01 -13.97
C ASP A 4 -38.90 -40.93 -15.04
N ILE A 5 -39.51 -39.77 -14.77
CA ILE A 5 -39.29 -38.55 -15.52
C ILE A 5 -37.83 -38.15 -15.24
N PRO A 6 -36.95 -38.03 -16.25
CA PRO A 6 -35.58 -37.63 -16.01
C PRO A 6 -35.61 -36.23 -15.40
N ILE A 7 -34.91 -36.06 -14.28
CA ILE A 7 -34.59 -34.76 -13.68
C ILE A 7 -33.81 -34.00 -14.75
N ASN A 8 -34.53 -33.25 -15.58
CA ASN A 8 -33.97 -32.35 -16.57
C ASN A 8 -32.97 -31.44 -15.85
N ASP A 9 -31.77 -31.31 -16.40
CA ASP A 9 -30.77 -30.37 -15.92
C ASP A 9 -31.36 -28.95 -16.04
N LEU A 10 -31.87 -28.43 -14.93
CA LEU A 10 -32.56 -27.14 -14.86
C LEU A 10 -31.59 -25.96 -15.06
N LEU A 11 -30.28 -26.20 -14.93
CA LEU A 11 -29.25 -25.17 -15.00
C LEU A 11 -29.19 -24.49 -16.39
N PRO A 12 -29.11 -25.22 -17.53
CA PRO A 12 -29.21 -24.62 -18.87
C PRO A 12 -30.45 -23.72 -19.06
N THR A 13 -31.60 -24.13 -18.53
CA THR A 13 -32.85 -23.35 -18.64
C THR A 13 -32.74 -22.03 -17.89
N VAL A 14 -32.24 -22.06 -16.64
CA VAL A 14 -32.03 -20.85 -15.84
C VAL A 14 -31.00 -19.92 -16.49
N LEU A 15 -29.90 -20.45 -17.03
CA LEU A 15 -28.89 -19.63 -17.72
C LEU A 15 -29.44 -18.98 -18.99
N LYS A 16 -30.26 -19.70 -19.77
CA LYS A 16 -30.94 -19.16 -20.94
C LYS A 16 -31.92 -18.05 -20.55
N GLU A 17 -32.62 -18.19 -19.43
CA GLU A 17 -33.54 -17.18 -18.94
C GLU A 17 -32.84 -15.88 -18.50
N ILE A 18 -31.65 -16.00 -17.91
CA ILE A 18 -30.78 -14.84 -17.57
C ILE A 18 -30.34 -14.12 -18.84
N GLN A 19 -29.91 -14.87 -19.87
CA GLN A 19 -29.51 -14.29 -21.14
C GLN A 19 -30.67 -13.53 -21.80
N GLN A 20 -31.86 -14.15 -21.87
CA GLN A 20 -33.05 -13.52 -22.43
C GLN A 20 -33.46 -12.26 -21.65
N PHE A 21 -33.32 -12.27 -20.32
CA PHE A 21 -33.55 -11.07 -19.52
C PHE A 21 -32.57 -9.95 -19.88
N ASN A 22 -31.28 -10.26 -20.00
CA ASN A 22 -30.27 -9.29 -20.41
C ASN A 22 -30.55 -8.67 -21.78
N GLU A 23 -31.08 -9.46 -22.73
CA GLU A 23 -31.37 -9.03 -24.11
C GLU A 23 -32.74 -8.34 -24.26
N GLY A 24 -33.70 -8.57 -23.36
CA GLY A 24 -35.06 -8.01 -23.45
C GLY A 24 -35.21 -6.57 -22.92
N ASP A 25 -36.43 -6.04 -22.85
CA ASP A 25 -36.67 -4.66 -22.41
C ASP A 25 -36.99 -4.51 -20.91
N LEU A 26 -37.13 -5.64 -20.19
CA LEU A 26 -37.46 -5.63 -18.76
C LEU A 26 -36.31 -5.06 -17.92
N THR A 27 -36.62 -4.19 -16.96
CA THR A 27 -35.64 -3.62 -16.02
C THR A 27 -35.42 -4.49 -14.79
N SER A 28 -36.35 -5.37 -14.46
CA SER A 28 -36.24 -6.34 -13.37
C SER A 28 -36.97 -7.65 -13.71
N LYS A 29 -36.46 -8.78 -13.22
CA LYS A 29 -37.07 -10.11 -13.40
C LYS A 29 -36.75 -11.06 -12.26
N GLN A 30 -37.76 -11.76 -11.76
CA GLN A 30 -37.60 -12.84 -10.80
C GLN A 30 -37.43 -14.18 -11.52
N ILE A 31 -36.40 -14.94 -11.16
CA ILE A 31 -36.11 -16.28 -11.69
C ILE A 31 -36.14 -17.28 -10.53
N ALA A 32 -36.92 -18.35 -10.68
CA ALA A 32 -36.97 -19.42 -9.69
C ALA A 32 -35.73 -20.31 -9.80
N LEU A 33 -35.10 -20.61 -8.66
CA LEU A 33 -33.97 -21.53 -8.55
C LEU A 33 -34.37 -22.86 -7.89
N GLU A 34 -35.67 -23.13 -7.81
CA GLU A 34 -36.22 -24.37 -7.26
C GLU A 34 -35.78 -25.56 -8.12
N GLY A 35 -35.35 -26.65 -7.48
CA GLY A 35 -34.80 -27.83 -8.16
C GLY A 35 -33.30 -27.77 -8.49
N LEU A 36 -32.63 -26.62 -8.30
CA LEU A 36 -31.17 -26.54 -8.40
C LEU A 36 -30.47 -26.90 -7.08
N ASP A 37 -29.46 -27.76 -7.17
CA ASP A 37 -28.58 -28.03 -6.05
C ASP A 37 -27.68 -26.81 -5.71
N ALA A 38 -26.88 -26.92 -4.65
CA ALA A 38 -26.01 -25.81 -4.23
C ALA A 38 -24.90 -25.49 -5.27
N LYS A 39 -24.38 -26.49 -5.97
CA LYS A 39 -23.30 -26.34 -6.97
C LYS A 39 -23.83 -25.68 -8.24
N GLN A 40 -25.02 -26.07 -8.68
CA GLN A 40 -25.72 -25.46 -9.81
C GLN A 40 -26.09 -24.01 -9.50
N ARG A 41 -26.60 -23.71 -8.30
CA ARG A 41 -26.86 -22.32 -7.87
C ARG A 41 -25.60 -21.47 -7.83
N TYR A 42 -24.49 -22.01 -7.34
CA TYR A 42 -23.19 -21.33 -7.41
C TYR A 42 -22.77 -21.05 -8.86
N LYS A 43 -23.02 -21.99 -9.79
CA LYS A 43 -22.74 -21.78 -11.21
C LYS A 43 -23.59 -20.65 -11.80
N VAL A 44 -24.86 -20.53 -11.41
CA VAL A 44 -25.73 -19.41 -11.79
C VAL A 44 -25.16 -18.08 -11.30
N TYR A 45 -24.84 -17.96 -10.00
CA TYR A 45 -24.30 -16.72 -9.44
C TYR A 45 -22.97 -16.32 -10.08
N SER A 46 -22.03 -17.27 -10.19
CA SER A 46 -20.73 -16.99 -10.83
C SER A 46 -20.88 -16.61 -12.30
N THR A 47 -21.88 -17.16 -13.01
CA THR A 47 -22.15 -16.76 -14.40
C THR A 47 -22.64 -15.32 -14.49
N ILE A 48 -23.51 -14.88 -13.59
CA ILE A 48 -23.96 -13.48 -13.55
C ILE A 48 -22.80 -12.54 -13.23
N GLU A 49 -22.01 -12.88 -12.22
CA GLU A 49 -20.86 -12.08 -11.79
C GLU A 49 -19.77 -11.97 -12.85
N THR A 50 -19.58 -13.03 -13.66
CA THR A 50 -18.50 -13.10 -14.66
C THR A 50 -18.92 -12.68 -16.06
N GLN A 51 -20.10 -13.10 -16.55
CA GLN A 51 -20.53 -12.84 -17.93
C GLN A 51 -21.40 -11.60 -18.06
N TYR A 52 -22.12 -11.23 -17.00
CA TYR A 52 -23.07 -10.11 -17.00
C TYR A 52 -22.64 -9.00 -16.02
N SER A 53 -21.36 -9.01 -15.63
CA SER A 53 -20.75 -8.01 -14.76
C SER A 53 -21.03 -6.60 -15.27
N GLY A 54 -21.51 -5.73 -14.38
CA GLY A 54 -21.84 -4.33 -14.70
C GLY A 54 -23.14 -4.12 -15.48
N ARG A 55 -23.80 -5.19 -15.98
CA ARG A 55 -25.07 -5.12 -16.72
C ARG A 55 -26.26 -5.62 -15.90
N LEU A 56 -26.02 -6.62 -15.06
CA LEU A 56 -27.03 -7.24 -14.20
C LEU A 56 -26.59 -7.21 -12.75
N ALA A 57 -27.46 -6.72 -11.87
CA ALA A 57 -27.39 -6.95 -10.43
C ALA A 57 -28.33 -8.09 -10.04
N TYR A 58 -28.04 -8.78 -8.94
CA TYR A 58 -28.91 -9.84 -8.45
C TYR A 58 -29.09 -9.82 -6.92
N GLU A 59 -30.30 -10.15 -6.46
CA GLU A 59 -30.63 -10.36 -5.06
C GLU A 59 -31.16 -11.78 -4.84
N LYS A 60 -30.71 -12.45 -3.78
CA LYS A 60 -31.18 -13.78 -3.39
C LYS A 60 -32.35 -13.63 -2.42
N GLN A 61 -33.50 -14.17 -2.79
CA GLN A 61 -34.65 -14.22 -1.89
C GLN A 61 -35.02 -15.67 -1.58
N SER A 62 -35.51 -15.89 -0.37
CA SER A 62 -36.04 -17.18 0.04
C SER A 62 -37.38 -16.97 0.73
N LEU A 63 -38.43 -17.60 0.20
CA LEU A 63 -39.75 -17.63 0.81
C LEU A 63 -39.95 -18.99 1.46
N SER A 64 -40.44 -19.00 2.70
CA SER A 64 -40.78 -20.22 3.43
C SER A 64 -42.27 -20.20 3.72
N ASN A 65 -43.02 -21.05 3.03
CA ASN A 65 -44.45 -21.29 3.27
C ASN A 65 -44.59 -22.67 3.92
N GLY A 66 -44.22 -22.78 5.20
CA GLY A 66 -44.20 -24.07 5.90
C GLY A 66 -43.04 -24.96 5.47
N GLN A 67 -43.31 -26.21 5.06
CA GLN A 67 -42.28 -27.23 4.78
C GLN A 67 -41.52 -27.03 3.45
N GLN A 68 -41.95 -26.11 2.58
CA GLN A 68 -41.25 -25.82 1.32
C GLN A 68 -40.54 -24.46 1.38
N LYS A 69 -39.23 -24.50 1.05
CA LYS A 69 -38.38 -23.31 0.91
C LYS A 69 -38.16 -23.04 -0.58
N GLN A 70 -38.79 -21.99 -1.09
CA GLN A 70 -38.58 -21.53 -2.45
C GLN A 70 -37.45 -20.51 -2.47
N VAL A 71 -36.51 -20.67 -3.42
CA VAL A 71 -35.38 -19.77 -3.59
C VAL A 71 -35.53 -19.08 -4.95
N PHE A 72 -35.47 -17.76 -4.92
CA PHE A 72 -35.59 -16.92 -6.11
C PHE A 72 -34.37 -16.03 -6.25
N LEU A 73 -34.14 -15.65 -7.49
CA LEU A 73 -33.16 -14.66 -7.90
C LEU A 73 -33.90 -13.48 -8.50
N ILE A 74 -33.77 -12.30 -7.91
CA ILE A 74 -34.26 -11.07 -8.52
C ILE A 74 -33.10 -10.47 -9.30
N LEU A 75 -33.22 -10.40 -10.62
CA LEU A 75 -32.29 -9.72 -11.49
C LEU A 75 -32.78 -8.29 -11.76
N THR A 76 -31.87 -7.34 -11.81
CA THR A 76 -32.16 -5.95 -12.17
C THR A 76 -31.12 -5.47 -13.18
N LYS A 77 -31.57 -4.83 -14.26
CA LYS A 77 -30.70 -4.17 -15.22
C LYS A 77 -30.16 -2.89 -14.62
N THR A 78 -28.85 -2.69 -14.72
CA THR A 78 -28.22 -1.45 -14.31
C THR A 78 -28.49 -0.38 -15.38
N THR A 79 -29.40 0.57 -15.11
CA THR A 79 -29.61 1.73 -15.98
C THR A 79 -28.45 2.72 -15.75
N ASN A 80 -27.63 2.97 -16.79
CA ASN A 80 -26.52 3.95 -16.83
C ASN A 80 -26.85 5.27 -16.09
N ALA A 81 -25.95 6.05 -15.50
CA ALA A 81 -24.56 6.30 -15.83
C ALA A 81 -23.87 6.97 -14.63
N THR A 82 -22.88 6.32 -14.05
CA THR A 82 -21.75 6.99 -13.36
C THR A 82 -20.60 6.01 -13.41
N ASP A 83 -19.61 6.31 -14.26
CA ASP A 83 -18.29 5.68 -14.35
C ASP A 83 -18.31 4.14 -14.30
N GLU A 84 -18.61 3.52 -15.45
CA GLU A 84 -18.32 2.10 -15.66
C GLU A 84 -16.85 1.82 -15.35
N ILE A 85 -16.58 1.28 -14.16
CA ILE A 85 -15.34 0.55 -13.92
C ILE A 85 -15.44 -0.67 -14.81
N VAL A 86 -14.68 -0.68 -15.91
CA VAL A 86 -14.51 -1.85 -16.75
C VAL A 86 -13.87 -2.93 -15.86
N ILE A 87 -14.68 -3.85 -15.35
CA ILE A 87 -14.22 -5.03 -14.60
C ILE A 87 -13.50 -5.90 -15.62
N ARG A 88 -12.18 -5.71 -15.72
CA ARG A 88 -11.31 -6.54 -16.56
C ARG A 88 -11.15 -7.89 -15.88
N LYS A 89 -11.17 -8.96 -16.69
CA LYS A 89 -10.80 -10.30 -16.23
C LYS A 89 -9.45 -10.21 -15.49
N PRO A 90 -9.30 -10.79 -14.29
CA PRO A 90 -8.09 -10.60 -13.51
C PRO A 90 -6.87 -11.08 -14.31
N LEU A 91 -5.94 -10.16 -14.57
CA LEU A 91 -4.69 -10.44 -15.29
C LEU A 91 -3.77 -11.40 -14.53
N VAL A 92 -3.96 -11.52 -13.21
CA VAL A 92 -3.10 -12.29 -12.31
C VAL A 92 -3.90 -13.03 -11.23
N ASP A 93 -3.34 -14.11 -10.72
CA ASP A 93 -3.94 -14.90 -9.65
C ASP A 93 -3.86 -14.19 -8.28
N HIS A 94 -4.65 -14.67 -7.32
CA HIS A 94 -4.75 -14.07 -5.99
C HIS A 94 -3.44 -14.12 -5.19
N LEU A 95 -2.62 -15.15 -5.34
CA LEU A 95 -1.34 -15.25 -4.63
C LEU A 95 -0.36 -14.19 -5.14
N THR A 96 -0.34 -13.93 -6.45
CA THR A 96 0.44 -12.85 -7.05
C THR A 96 0.06 -11.49 -6.45
N VAL A 97 -1.24 -11.19 -6.32
CA VAL A 97 -1.73 -9.95 -5.68
C VAL A 97 -1.29 -9.86 -4.22
N LEU A 98 -1.45 -10.93 -3.43
CA LEU A 98 -1.05 -10.95 -2.03
C LEU A 98 0.46 -10.77 -1.84
N SER A 99 1.28 -11.45 -2.64
CA SER A 99 2.74 -11.30 -2.61
C SER A 99 3.16 -9.88 -2.98
N PHE A 100 2.53 -9.29 -4.01
CA PHE A 100 2.80 -7.92 -4.39
C PHE A 100 2.48 -6.94 -3.25
N GLN A 101 1.29 -7.07 -2.64
CA GLN A 101 0.90 -6.24 -1.50
C GLN A 101 1.86 -6.41 -0.32
N LYS A 102 2.27 -7.65 -0.02
CA LYS A 102 3.25 -7.95 1.04
C LYS A 102 4.58 -7.24 0.81
N TYR A 103 5.15 -7.33 -0.38
CA TYR A 103 6.49 -6.77 -0.66
C TYR A 103 6.49 -5.26 -0.84
N THR A 104 5.41 -4.68 -1.33
CA THR A 104 5.29 -3.23 -1.55
C THR A 104 4.71 -2.48 -0.35
N GLN A 105 3.97 -3.17 0.53
CA GLN A 105 3.18 -2.56 1.60
C GLN A 105 2.19 -1.51 1.09
N LEU A 106 1.70 -1.69 -0.14
CA LEU A 106 0.67 -0.80 -0.70
C LEU A 106 -0.62 -0.89 0.12
N PRO A 107 -1.27 0.25 0.42
CA PRO A 107 -2.47 0.30 1.23
C PRO A 107 -3.70 -0.12 0.40
N LEU A 108 -3.74 -1.33 -0.14
CA LEU A 108 -4.85 -1.81 -0.95
C LEU A 108 -6.04 -2.21 -0.05
N PRO A 109 -7.22 -1.58 -0.12
CA PRO A 109 -8.36 -1.94 0.72
C PRO A 109 -8.84 -3.37 0.47
N LEU A 110 -8.76 -3.84 -0.76
CA LEU A 110 -9.04 -5.21 -1.15
C LEU A 110 -7.84 -5.84 -1.84
N ALA A 111 -7.50 -7.05 -1.43
CA ALA A 111 -6.64 -7.97 -2.19
C ALA A 111 -7.47 -8.84 -3.16
N ASN A 112 -8.59 -8.33 -3.66
CA ASN A 112 -9.42 -9.04 -4.64
C ASN A 112 -8.97 -8.69 -6.05
N ASN A 113 -8.68 -9.71 -6.85
CA ASN A 113 -8.17 -9.57 -8.22
C ASN A 113 -9.15 -8.86 -9.18
N MET A 114 -10.46 -8.86 -8.89
CA MET A 114 -11.46 -8.18 -9.74
C MET A 114 -11.35 -6.65 -9.71
N PHE A 115 -10.88 -6.07 -8.61
CA PHE A 115 -10.78 -4.61 -8.43
C PHE A 115 -9.32 -4.15 -8.33
N PHE A 116 -8.37 -5.06 -8.46
CA PHE A 116 -6.96 -4.78 -8.22
C PHE A 116 -6.43 -3.71 -9.16
N ASP A 117 -6.68 -3.83 -10.46
CA ASP A 117 -6.29 -2.80 -11.45
C ASP A 117 -6.90 -1.43 -11.14
N TYR A 118 -8.18 -1.41 -10.76
CA TYR A 118 -8.86 -0.18 -10.36
C TYR A 118 -8.14 0.50 -9.18
N TYR A 119 -7.79 -0.25 -8.14
CA TYR A 119 -7.06 0.32 -7.01
C TYR A 119 -5.65 0.75 -7.35
N LEU A 120 -4.96 0.03 -8.25
CA LEU A 120 -3.68 0.48 -8.77
C LEU A 120 -3.82 1.85 -9.47
N ASP A 121 -4.84 2.04 -10.30
CA ASP A 121 -5.05 3.32 -10.99
C ASP A 121 -5.33 4.47 -10.03
N VAL A 122 -6.10 4.23 -8.97
CA VAL A 122 -6.35 5.25 -7.94
C VAL A 122 -5.10 5.57 -7.13
N LEU A 123 -4.26 4.58 -6.82
CA LEU A 123 -3.08 4.74 -5.96
C LEU A 123 -1.82 5.18 -6.72
N ASP A 124 -1.74 4.94 -8.03
CA ASP A 124 -0.53 5.17 -8.81
C ASP A 124 -0.02 6.62 -8.73
N PRO A 125 -0.86 7.67 -8.80
CA PRO A 125 -0.39 9.06 -8.66
C PRO A 125 0.30 9.37 -7.33
N TYR A 126 0.10 8.55 -6.31
CA TYR A 126 0.65 8.73 -4.96
C TYR A 126 1.79 7.76 -4.64
N THR A 127 1.90 6.66 -5.38
CA THR A 127 2.79 5.54 -5.00
C THR A 127 3.67 5.04 -6.13
N GLY A 128 3.37 5.35 -7.39
CA GLY A 128 4.03 4.77 -8.56
C GLY A 128 3.87 3.24 -8.65
N CYS A 129 2.76 2.72 -8.11
CA CYS A 129 2.56 1.29 -7.98
C CYS A 129 2.42 0.54 -9.32
N ARG A 130 2.01 1.19 -10.42
CA ARG A 130 1.90 0.56 -11.75
C ARG A 130 3.26 0.11 -12.27
N ALA A 131 4.26 0.99 -12.23
CA ALA A 131 5.63 0.65 -12.63
C ALA A 131 6.22 -0.44 -11.72
N THR A 132 5.95 -0.34 -10.42
CA THR A 132 6.40 -1.33 -9.44
C THR A 132 5.75 -2.70 -9.69
N PHE A 133 4.47 -2.73 -10.03
CA PHE A 133 3.73 -3.95 -10.35
C PHE A 133 4.22 -4.59 -11.65
N ALA A 134 4.43 -3.80 -12.71
CA ALA A 134 4.98 -4.29 -13.97
C ALA A 134 6.36 -4.95 -13.76
N GLN A 135 7.22 -4.33 -12.95
CA GLN A 135 8.52 -4.90 -12.62
C GLN A 135 8.40 -6.17 -11.76
N PHE A 136 7.43 -6.24 -10.84
CA PHE A 136 7.15 -7.45 -10.08
C PHE A 136 6.72 -8.62 -10.98
N LEU A 137 5.89 -8.37 -11.99
CA LEU A 137 5.51 -9.39 -12.97
C LEU A 137 6.71 -9.87 -13.79
N LYS A 138 7.60 -8.96 -14.17
CA LYS A 138 8.86 -9.29 -14.84
C LYS A 138 9.76 -10.19 -13.98
N ASP A 139 9.85 -9.91 -12.68
CA ASP A 139 10.57 -10.79 -11.76
C ASP A 139 9.93 -12.19 -11.69
N ILE A 140 8.60 -12.28 -11.69
CA ILE A 140 7.89 -13.58 -11.73
C ILE A 140 8.21 -14.34 -13.01
N GLU A 141 8.20 -13.67 -14.17
CA GLU A 141 8.51 -14.28 -15.47
C GLU A 141 9.95 -14.82 -15.50
N ILE A 142 10.93 -14.01 -15.08
CA ILE A 142 12.35 -14.39 -15.01
C ILE A 142 12.56 -15.60 -14.10
N HIS A 143 11.80 -15.68 -13.00
CA HIS A 143 11.87 -16.75 -12.01
C HIS A 143 10.75 -17.80 -12.17
N GLU A 144 10.13 -17.84 -13.36
CA GLU A 144 9.09 -18.75 -13.83
C GLU A 144 7.74 -18.67 -13.11
N THR A 145 7.70 -18.63 -11.78
CA THR A 145 6.45 -18.63 -11.00
C THR A 145 6.56 -17.81 -9.73
N ILE A 146 5.41 -17.35 -9.20
CA ILE A 146 5.38 -16.63 -7.93
C ILE A 146 5.92 -17.47 -6.75
N TYR A 147 5.73 -18.80 -6.79
CA TYR A 147 6.27 -19.70 -5.77
C TYR A 147 7.80 -19.74 -5.80
N LYS A 148 8.38 -19.93 -6.99
CA LYS A 148 9.84 -19.93 -7.18
C LYS A 148 10.46 -18.57 -6.86
N LEU A 149 9.81 -17.47 -7.26
CA LEU A 149 10.23 -16.11 -6.89
C LEU A 149 10.25 -15.93 -5.37
N ASN A 150 9.16 -16.27 -4.68
CA ASN A 150 9.06 -16.14 -3.23
C ASN A 150 10.12 -16.98 -2.51
N ASP A 151 10.33 -18.22 -2.95
CA ASP A 151 11.35 -19.11 -2.39
C ASP A 151 12.77 -18.53 -2.57
N ARG A 152 13.07 -18.00 -3.76
CA ARG A 152 14.37 -17.36 -4.03
C ARG A 152 14.56 -16.08 -3.21
N ILE A 153 13.53 -15.25 -3.08
CA ILE A 153 13.53 -14.06 -2.20
C ILE A 153 13.86 -14.46 -0.76
N ASN A 154 13.22 -15.51 -0.24
CA ASN A 154 13.45 -15.97 1.13
C ASN A 154 14.88 -16.47 1.31
N ARG A 155 15.37 -17.34 0.43
CA ARG A 155 16.74 -17.87 0.48
C ARG A 155 17.79 -16.77 0.45
N ILE A 156 17.68 -15.81 -0.47
CA ILE A 156 18.64 -14.70 -0.56
C ILE A 156 18.52 -13.80 0.69
N SER A 157 17.31 -13.53 1.17
CA SER A 157 17.11 -12.74 2.39
C SER A 157 17.76 -13.40 3.61
N GLU A 158 17.65 -14.73 3.75
CA GLU A 158 18.28 -15.51 4.81
C GLU A 158 19.81 -15.47 4.71
N ASN A 159 20.37 -15.60 3.50
CA ASN A 159 21.81 -15.47 3.27
C ASN A 159 22.33 -14.09 3.68
N ILE A 160 21.61 -13.02 3.32
CA ILE A 160 21.96 -11.66 3.73
C ILE A 160 21.89 -11.51 5.24
N ILE A 161 20.84 -12.01 5.88
CA ILE A 161 20.69 -11.96 7.35
C ILE A 161 21.85 -12.69 8.02
N HIS A 162 22.17 -13.89 7.57
CA HIS A 162 23.26 -14.70 8.11
C HIS A 162 24.60 -13.98 7.97
N TYR A 163 24.92 -13.48 6.77
CA TYR A 163 26.11 -12.68 6.52
C TYR A 163 26.21 -11.47 7.46
N LEU A 164 25.13 -10.69 7.61
CA LEU A 164 25.12 -9.53 8.50
C LEU A 164 25.27 -9.93 9.98
N ILE A 165 24.65 -11.04 10.40
CA ILE A 165 24.79 -11.53 11.77
C ILE A 165 26.22 -11.97 12.04
N GLU A 166 26.88 -12.65 11.12
CA GLU A 166 28.23 -13.17 11.34
C GLU A 166 29.33 -12.15 11.10
N HIS A 167 29.02 -11.04 10.42
CA HIS A 167 30.03 -10.03 10.10
C HIS A 167 30.68 -9.44 11.36
N PRO A 168 32.03 -9.49 11.51
CA PRO A 168 32.72 -9.01 12.71
C PRO A 168 32.39 -7.55 13.06
N SER A 169 32.33 -6.66 12.07
CA SER A 169 31.97 -5.26 12.29
C SER A 169 30.53 -5.04 12.79
N VAL A 170 29.58 -5.92 12.42
CA VAL A 170 28.22 -5.85 12.98
C VAL A 170 28.24 -6.26 14.45
N GLN A 171 29.06 -7.26 14.81
CA GLN A 171 29.26 -7.64 16.21
C GLN A 171 29.94 -6.52 17.02
N ALA A 172 30.96 -5.89 16.44
CA ALA A 172 31.60 -4.71 17.02
C ALA A 172 30.59 -3.56 17.22
N PHE A 173 29.75 -3.27 16.21
CA PHE A 173 28.68 -2.27 16.32
C PHE A 173 27.69 -2.60 17.46
N LYS A 174 27.32 -3.87 17.61
CA LYS A 174 26.44 -4.33 18.70
C LYS A 174 27.05 -4.10 20.08
N GLN A 175 28.35 -4.30 20.22
CA GLN A 175 29.07 -4.13 21.49
C GLN A 175 29.50 -2.69 21.78
N ARG A 176 29.73 -1.87 20.75
CA ARG A 176 30.18 -0.48 20.90
C ARG A 176 29.22 0.35 21.75
N VAL A 177 29.78 1.11 22.69
CA VAL A 177 29.05 2.13 23.44
C VAL A 177 29.21 3.47 22.71
N PHE A 178 28.13 4.25 22.64
CA PHE A 178 28.04 5.51 21.89
C PHE A 178 27.79 6.67 22.86
N ASP A 179 28.62 6.78 23.91
CA ASP A 179 28.38 7.72 25.01
C ASP A 179 28.40 9.18 24.56
N GLU A 180 29.29 9.54 23.62
CA GLU A 180 29.36 10.90 23.07
C GLU A 180 28.09 11.26 22.29
N GLU A 181 27.62 10.35 21.42
CA GLU A 181 26.38 10.55 20.67
C GLU A 181 25.17 10.63 21.61
N MET A 182 25.12 9.78 22.64
CA MET A 182 24.02 9.80 23.62
C MET A 182 24.07 11.06 24.49
N ALA A 183 25.25 11.52 24.87
CA ALA A 183 25.42 12.77 25.61
C ALA A 183 24.91 13.97 24.81
N LEU A 184 25.14 14.03 23.49
CA LEU A 184 24.58 15.09 22.64
C LEU A 184 23.05 15.08 22.68
N ILE A 185 22.41 13.92 22.55
CA ILE A 185 20.94 13.81 22.61
C ILE A 185 20.42 14.27 23.97
N GLN A 186 21.01 13.76 25.05
CA GLN A 186 20.57 14.03 26.43
C GLN A 186 20.70 15.52 26.81
N THR A 187 21.83 16.13 26.46
CA THR A 187 22.12 17.55 26.75
C THR A 187 21.49 18.52 25.77
N SER A 188 20.94 18.02 24.66
CA SER A 188 20.30 18.85 23.65
C SER A 188 19.10 19.61 24.20
N LYS A 189 19.00 20.89 23.79
CA LYS A 189 17.80 21.72 23.98
C LYS A 189 16.61 21.21 23.15
N TYR A 190 16.87 20.49 22.06
CA TYR A 190 15.83 19.95 21.19
C TYR A 190 15.17 18.74 21.87
N LYS A 191 13.85 18.83 22.06
CA LYS A 191 13.01 17.78 22.65
C LYS A 191 11.99 17.30 21.63
N SER A 192 11.64 16.02 21.67
CA SER A 192 10.67 15.41 20.77
C SER A 192 9.35 16.19 20.75
N LYS A 193 8.82 16.40 19.54
CA LYS A 193 7.52 17.02 19.29
C LYS A 193 6.70 16.09 18.43
N LYS A 194 5.52 15.71 18.95
CA LYS A 194 4.82 14.48 18.55
C LYS A 194 4.39 14.43 17.08
N THR A 195 3.91 15.54 16.49
CA THR A 195 3.40 15.49 15.12
C THR A 195 3.21 16.86 14.47
N VAL A 196 3.38 16.92 13.15
CA VAL A 196 2.95 18.04 12.28
C VAL A 196 1.48 17.92 11.86
N TYR A 197 0.87 16.74 12.02
CA TYR A 197 -0.48 16.41 11.52
C TYR A 197 -1.59 16.92 12.45
N THR A 198 -1.75 18.25 12.53
CA THR A 198 -2.79 18.91 13.32
C THR A 198 -3.61 19.88 12.48
N PRO A 199 -4.88 20.17 12.85
CA PRO A 199 -5.71 21.12 12.11
C PRO A 199 -5.10 22.51 11.96
N GLU A 200 -4.34 22.97 12.96
CA GLU A 200 -3.69 24.28 12.98
C GLU A 200 -2.57 24.39 11.93
N ASN A 201 -2.12 23.26 11.38
CA ASN A 201 -1.10 23.19 10.35
C ASN A 201 -1.66 23.04 8.93
N GLN A 202 -2.99 23.08 8.78
CA GLN A 202 -3.64 23.08 7.47
C GLN A 202 -3.10 24.24 6.60
N ASP A 203 -2.81 23.91 5.34
CA ASP A 203 -2.33 24.78 4.26
C ASP A 203 -1.00 25.48 4.53
N LYS A 204 -0.32 25.15 5.63
CA LYS A 204 1.03 25.66 5.92
C LYS A 204 2.10 24.91 5.14
N LEU A 205 3.20 25.62 4.88
CA LEU A 205 4.38 25.13 4.18
C LEU A 205 5.48 24.74 5.19
N PHE A 206 6.18 23.66 4.90
CA PHE A 206 7.18 23.09 5.78
C PHE A 206 8.39 22.56 5.01
N ILE A 207 9.52 22.42 5.71
CA ILE A 207 10.70 21.65 5.30
C ILE A 207 10.75 20.41 6.18
N SER A 208 10.86 19.23 5.57
CA SER A 208 11.16 17.96 6.23
C SER A 208 12.60 17.58 5.92
N VAL A 209 13.33 17.18 6.95
CA VAL A 209 14.65 16.56 6.85
C VAL A 209 14.55 15.18 7.48
N ASP A 210 14.62 14.15 6.63
CA ASP A 210 14.40 12.75 6.98
C ASP A 210 15.65 11.92 6.65
N ILE A 211 16.00 10.95 7.49
CA ILE A 211 17.12 10.04 7.22
C ILE A 211 16.74 9.03 6.14
N ASN A 212 17.43 9.09 5.00
CA ASN A 212 17.20 8.13 3.92
C ASN A 212 17.66 6.73 4.36
N LYS A 213 16.77 5.74 4.37
CA LYS A 213 17.09 4.33 4.67
C LYS A 213 17.92 4.14 5.96
N ALA A 214 17.48 4.72 7.08
CA ALA A 214 18.19 4.78 8.37
C ALA A 214 19.05 3.54 8.72
N TYR A 215 18.49 2.33 8.72
CA TYR A 215 19.25 1.11 9.04
C TYR A 215 20.50 0.87 8.19
N TYR A 216 20.40 1.12 6.87
CA TYR A 216 21.53 0.95 5.97
C TYR A 216 22.54 2.09 6.17
N ASN A 217 22.06 3.34 6.15
CA ASN A 217 22.94 4.51 6.19
C ASN A 217 23.66 4.66 7.54
N VAL A 218 22.98 4.45 8.68
CA VAL A 218 23.59 4.51 10.02
C VAL A 218 24.71 3.48 10.14
N LEU A 219 24.43 2.20 9.83
CA LEU A 219 25.46 1.17 9.98
C LEU A 219 26.62 1.39 9.01
N LYS A 220 26.32 1.77 7.76
CA LYS A 220 27.33 2.07 6.75
C LYS A 220 28.23 3.25 7.14
N HIS A 221 27.69 4.25 7.83
CA HIS A 221 28.49 5.39 8.29
C HIS A 221 29.65 4.98 9.20
N TYR A 222 29.40 4.03 10.10
CA TYR A 222 30.42 3.55 11.04
C TYR A 222 31.25 2.39 10.50
N TYR A 223 30.64 1.51 9.70
CA TYR A 223 31.23 0.26 9.23
C TYR A 223 30.85 0.00 7.75
N PRO A 224 31.39 0.79 6.80
CA PRO A 224 31.03 0.69 5.39
C PRO A 224 31.39 -0.66 4.75
N GLU A 225 32.40 -1.35 5.28
CA GLU A 225 32.85 -2.66 4.86
C GLU A 225 31.82 -3.76 5.07
N VAL A 226 30.88 -3.60 6.03
CA VAL A 226 29.73 -4.51 6.20
C VAL A 226 28.92 -4.61 4.91
N PHE A 227 28.86 -3.53 4.14
CA PHE A 227 28.16 -3.49 2.86
C PHE A 227 29.14 -3.53 1.69
N ARG A 228 30.34 -4.09 1.90
CA ARG A 228 31.40 -4.18 0.89
C ARG A 228 31.78 -2.82 0.27
N ASN A 229 31.63 -1.74 1.04
CA ASN A 229 31.81 -0.36 0.60
C ASN A 229 30.90 0.08 -0.58
N LEU A 230 29.81 -0.66 -0.85
CA LEU A 230 28.88 -0.35 -1.92
C LEU A 230 28.04 0.88 -1.59
N ALA A 231 27.65 1.65 -2.61
CA ALA A 231 26.96 2.93 -2.44
C ALA A 231 25.53 2.72 -1.93
N THR A 232 24.86 1.68 -2.44
CA THR A 232 23.44 1.48 -2.23
C THR A 232 23.09 0.09 -1.68
N TRP A 233 21.96 0.02 -0.97
CA TRP A 233 21.34 -1.26 -0.57
C TRP A 233 21.11 -2.19 -1.76
N GLN A 234 20.75 -1.65 -2.92
CA GLN A 234 20.49 -2.44 -4.12
C GLN A 234 21.77 -3.11 -4.63
N GLU A 235 22.87 -2.36 -4.76
CA GLU A 235 24.18 -2.94 -5.10
C GLU A 235 24.56 -4.06 -4.13
N PHE A 236 24.38 -3.84 -2.82
CA PHE A 236 24.70 -4.83 -1.80
C PHE A 236 23.88 -6.11 -1.96
N VAL A 237 22.54 -6.00 -2.10
CA VAL A 237 21.65 -7.16 -2.34
C VAL A 237 22.06 -7.90 -3.61
N ASN A 238 22.41 -7.18 -4.67
CA ASN A 238 22.80 -7.79 -5.95
C ASN A 238 24.03 -8.69 -5.82
N THR A 239 24.90 -8.48 -4.82
CA THR A 239 26.05 -9.37 -4.57
C THR A 239 25.69 -10.76 -4.02
N PHE A 240 24.43 -10.96 -3.63
CA PHE A 240 23.87 -12.25 -3.19
C PHE A 240 22.95 -12.87 -4.26
N CYS A 241 22.77 -12.19 -5.39
CA CYS A 241 22.01 -12.69 -6.52
C CYS A 241 22.99 -13.30 -7.53
N ASP A 242 22.99 -14.62 -7.69
CA ASP A 242 23.98 -15.30 -8.54
C ASP A 242 23.97 -14.79 -10.00
N GLU A 243 22.85 -14.95 -10.72
CA GLU A 243 22.77 -14.69 -12.17
C GLU A 243 21.54 -13.90 -12.62
N GLN A 244 20.47 -13.89 -11.82
CA GLN A 244 19.24 -13.19 -12.14
C GLN A 244 18.87 -12.27 -10.98
N LEU A 245 18.88 -10.96 -11.26
CA LEU A 245 18.56 -9.94 -10.28
C LEU A 245 17.07 -10.00 -9.92
N ILE A 246 16.78 -9.94 -8.62
CA ILE A 246 15.41 -9.80 -8.12
C ILE A 246 15.18 -8.34 -7.77
N HIS A 247 14.54 -7.59 -8.67
CA HIS A 247 14.30 -6.18 -8.45
C HIS A 247 13.46 -5.94 -7.19
N THR A 248 12.41 -6.74 -7.01
CA THR A 248 11.50 -6.72 -5.85
C THR A 248 12.23 -6.85 -4.51
N LEU A 249 13.24 -7.71 -4.43
CA LEU A 249 14.05 -7.87 -3.23
C LEU A 249 14.87 -6.62 -2.93
N SER A 250 15.49 -6.05 -3.96
CA SER A 250 16.38 -4.90 -3.81
C SER A 250 15.65 -3.58 -3.53
N THR A 251 14.39 -3.43 -3.97
CA THR A 251 13.63 -2.18 -3.78
C THR A 251 12.60 -2.23 -2.64
N SER A 252 12.21 -3.42 -2.18
CA SER A 252 11.21 -3.55 -1.11
C SER A 252 11.70 -2.97 0.22
N LYS A 253 11.01 -1.90 0.68
CA LYS A 253 11.21 -1.33 2.03
C LYS A 253 10.91 -2.36 3.11
N PHE A 254 9.91 -3.22 2.90
CA PHE A 254 9.49 -4.26 3.83
C PHE A 254 10.56 -5.33 4.01
N LEU A 255 11.08 -5.89 2.92
CA LEU A 255 12.12 -6.92 2.99
C LEU A 255 13.38 -6.37 3.65
N ARG A 256 13.81 -5.16 3.26
CA ARG A 256 14.94 -4.48 3.90
C ARG A 256 14.72 -4.29 5.41
N LEU A 257 13.53 -3.87 5.82
CA LEU A 257 13.19 -3.70 7.25
C LEU A 257 13.28 -5.03 8.00
N ILE A 258 12.74 -6.12 7.44
CA ILE A 258 12.81 -7.46 8.06
C ILE A 258 14.26 -7.92 8.18
N THR A 259 15.05 -7.78 7.11
CA THR A 259 16.47 -8.16 7.11
C THR A 259 17.21 -7.47 8.25
N PHE A 260 17.08 -6.15 8.37
CA PHE A 260 17.76 -5.41 9.43
C PHE A 260 17.19 -5.67 10.82
N SER A 261 15.88 -5.88 10.94
CA SER A 261 15.26 -6.21 12.24
C SER A 261 15.74 -7.55 12.78
N LYS A 262 16.07 -8.51 11.89
CA LYS A 262 16.64 -9.81 12.28
C LYS A 262 18.15 -9.75 12.51
N ALA A 263 18.87 -8.90 11.77
CA ALA A 263 20.33 -8.86 11.84
C ALA A 263 20.92 -7.89 12.88
N ILE A 264 20.25 -6.76 13.15
CA ILE A 264 20.78 -5.61 13.93
C ILE A 264 19.92 -5.30 15.16
N ILE A 265 20.54 -4.70 16.19
CA ILE A 265 19.83 -4.13 17.35
C ILE A 265 19.09 -2.84 16.92
N ARG A 266 17.80 -2.99 16.61
CA ARG A 266 16.90 -1.91 16.17
C ARG A 266 16.98 -0.65 17.05
N THR A 267 17.02 -0.82 18.37
CA THR A 267 17.06 0.29 19.34
C THR A 267 18.27 1.18 19.13
N LYS A 268 19.45 0.59 18.87
CA LYS A 268 20.70 1.32 18.70
C LYS A 268 20.71 2.15 17.43
N VAL A 269 20.20 1.61 16.32
CA VAL A 269 20.04 2.37 15.07
C VAL A 269 19.09 3.56 15.27
N ASN A 270 17.99 3.38 16.00
CA ASN A 270 17.06 4.47 16.28
C ASN A 270 17.73 5.60 17.08
N SER A 271 18.47 5.28 18.15
CA SER A 271 19.19 6.29 18.94
C SER A 271 20.25 7.02 18.12
N LEU A 272 20.97 6.30 17.25
CA LEU A 272 21.96 6.94 16.38
C LEU A 272 21.31 7.79 15.27
N SER A 273 20.12 7.40 14.80
CA SER A 273 19.34 8.23 13.89
C SER A 273 18.97 9.56 14.56
N GLU A 274 18.54 9.51 15.83
CA GLU A 274 18.19 10.69 16.62
C GLU A 274 19.41 11.59 16.84
N TYR A 275 20.58 10.99 17.09
CA TYR A 275 21.85 11.71 17.15
C TYR A 275 22.13 12.48 15.86
N PHE A 276 22.00 11.86 14.69
CA PHE A 276 22.25 12.54 13.41
C PHE A 276 21.28 13.70 13.17
N ILE A 277 20.00 13.53 13.55
CA ILE A 277 19.00 14.61 13.50
C ILE A 277 19.42 15.77 14.42
N HIS A 278 19.79 15.47 15.67
CA HIS A 278 20.25 16.48 16.63
C HIS A 278 21.51 17.21 16.16
N LYS A 279 22.46 16.48 15.56
CA LYS A 279 23.67 17.05 14.98
C LYS A 279 23.34 18.08 13.92
N VAL A 280 22.45 17.77 12.97
CA VAL A 280 21.99 18.74 11.95
C VAL A 280 21.33 19.96 12.59
N LEU A 281 20.45 19.76 13.57
CA LEU A 281 19.76 20.87 14.26
C LEU A 281 20.74 21.82 14.97
N HIS A 282 21.83 21.29 15.55
CA HIS A 282 22.87 22.10 16.17
C HIS A 282 23.76 22.81 15.15
N GLU A 283 24.24 22.09 14.13
CA GLU A 283 25.07 22.66 13.05
C GLU A 283 24.35 23.79 12.29
N MET A 284 23.06 23.63 12.07
CA MET A 284 22.21 24.63 11.39
C MET A 284 21.68 25.70 12.34
N SER A 285 21.95 25.58 13.66
CA SER A 285 21.48 26.52 14.68
C SER A 285 19.96 26.77 14.62
N VAL A 286 19.17 25.73 14.35
CA VAL A 286 17.72 25.85 14.17
C VAL A 286 17.06 26.34 15.47
N PRO A 287 16.25 27.40 15.46
CA PRO A 287 15.56 27.84 16.67
C PRO A 287 14.57 26.76 17.17
N TYR A 288 14.57 26.47 18.48
CA TYR A 288 13.75 25.38 19.05
C TYR A 288 12.24 25.60 18.87
N ASP A 289 11.80 26.85 18.91
CA ASP A 289 10.43 27.29 18.67
C ASP A 289 9.99 27.05 17.21
N LYS A 290 10.93 27.00 16.27
CA LYS A 290 10.68 26.71 14.85
C LYS A 290 10.54 25.22 14.55
N ILE A 291 10.88 24.32 15.48
CA ILE A 291 10.67 22.89 15.27
C ILE A 291 9.20 22.57 15.47
N VAL A 292 8.52 22.10 14.43
CA VAL A 292 7.09 21.73 14.46
C VAL A 292 6.94 20.24 14.78
N MET A 293 7.85 19.41 14.29
CA MET A 293 7.91 17.98 14.59
C MET A 293 9.36 17.56 14.79
N LEU A 294 9.58 16.67 15.74
CA LEU A 294 10.88 16.03 15.95
C LEU A 294 10.66 14.58 16.39
N SER A 295 10.95 13.66 15.48
CA SER A 295 11.09 12.22 15.74
C SER A 295 12.57 11.83 15.78
N GLY A 296 12.85 10.55 16.01
CA GLY A 296 14.23 10.03 15.98
C GLY A 296 14.87 9.99 14.58
N ASP A 297 14.11 10.21 13.51
CA ASP A 297 14.58 10.07 12.13
C ASP A 297 14.14 11.20 11.19
N GLU A 298 13.29 12.12 11.66
CA GLU A 298 12.77 13.24 10.91
C GLU A 298 12.63 14.47 11.83
N PHE A 299 12.97 15.64 11.30
CA PHE A 299 12.49 16.91 11.87
C PHE A 299 11.78 17.74 10.81
N VAL A 300 10.83 18.54 11.27
CA VAL A 300 10.03 19.43 10.42
C VAL A 300 10.04 20.84 10.99
N ILE A 301 10.30 21.82 10.14
CA ILE A 301 10.28 23.25 10.45
C ILE A 301 9.41 24.00 9.42
N PRO A 302 8.88 25.20 9.71
CA PRO A 302 8.21 26.04 8.71
C PRO A 302 9.10 26.29 7.51
N TYR A 303 8.49 26.40 6.34
CA TYR A 303 9.21 26.72 5.12
C TYR A 303 9.78 28.13 5.14
N ASP A 304 11.06 28.21 4.81
CA ASP A 304 11.83 29.42 4.56
C ASP A 304 12.81 29.09 3.44
N ARG A 305 12.87 29.93 2.41
CA ARG A 305 13.59 29.59 1.18
C ARG A 305 15.09 29.48 1.39
N ASP A 306 15.67 30.40 2.16
CA ASP A 306 17.11 30.43 2.44
C ASP A 306 17.51 29.24 3.32
N MET A 307 16.71 28.93 4.34
CA MET A 307 16.91 27.73 5.17
C MET A 307 16.78 26.45 4.34
N TYR A 308 15.79 26.37 3.45
CA TYR A 308 15.64 25.23 2.56
C TYR A 308 16.87 25.03 1.67
N ASP A 309 17.36 26.09 1.02
CA ASP A 309 18.52 26.00 0.12
C ASP A 309 19.79 25.60 0.85
N ASN A 310 19.97 26.11 2.06
CA ASN A 310 21.07 25.74 2.91
C ASN A 310 21.00 24.26 3.32
N LEU A 311 19.84 23.80 3.82
CA LEU A 311 19.63 22.40 4.18
C LEU A 311 19.76 21.48 2.98
N PHE A 312 19.16 21.85 1.84
CA PHE A 312 19.16 21.06 0.63
C PHE A 312 20.57 20.92 0.07
N GLY A 313 21.29 22.03 -0.12
CA GLY A 313 22.65 22.04 -0.66
C GLY A 313 23.66 21.29 0.20
N ARG A 314 23.48 21.28 1.53
CA ARG A 314 24.39 20.59 2.47
C ARG A 314 24.05 19.12 2.67
N TYR A 315 22.76 18.77 2.76
CA TYR A 315 22.36 17.46 3.27
C TYR A 315 21.53 16.61 2.29
N HIS A 316 20.85 17.20 1.29
CA HIS A 316 20.02 16.41 0.38
C HIS A 316 20.87 15.45 -0.47
N GLY A 317 20.41 14.21 -0.64
CA GLY A 317 21.11 13.20 -1.45
C GLY A 317 22.31 12.57 -0.75
N THR A 318 22.63 13.02 0.48
CA THR A 318 23.65 12.41 1.34
C THR A 318 22.99 11.37 2.27
N PHE A 319 23.20 11.51 3.58
CA PHE A 319 22.51 10.77 4.63
C PHE A 319 21.02 11.14 4.73
N PHE A 320 20.65 12.35 4.29
CA PHE A 320 19.31 12.92 4.46
C PHE A 320 18.58 13.15 3.13
N LYS A 321 17.25 13.12 3.21
CA LYS A 321 16.33 13.62 2.20
C LYS A 321 15.72 14.91 2.74
N VAL A 322 15.97 16.02 2.05
CA VAL A 322 15.40 17.34 2.38
C VAL A 322 14.28 17.65 1.39
N LEU A 323 13.06 17.85 1.88
CA LEU A 323 11.87 18.10 1.04
C LEU A 323 11.07 19.28 1.57
N ALA A 324 10.54 20.08 0.65
CA ALA A 324 9.51 21.07 0.96
C ALA A 324 8.12 20.45 0.74
N PHE A 325 7.14 20.81 1.56
CA PHE A 325 5.76 20.36 1.39
C PHE A 325 4.73 21.31 1.99
N ARG A 326 3.52 21.29 1.42
CA ARG A 326 2.31 21.86 2.01
C ARG A 326 1.50 20.76 2.68
N LEU A 327 0.91 21.05 3.84
CA LEU A 327 0.06 20.09 4.54
C LEU A 327 -1.43 20.40 4.30
N VAL A 328 -2.10 19.60 3.47
CA VAL A 328 -3.53 19.74 3.20
C VAL A 328 -4.32 18.81 4.12
N LYS A 329 -5.32 19.32 4.82
CA LYS A 329 -6.20 18.52 5.67
C LYS A 329 -7.47 18.13 4.90
N LEU A 330 -7.87 16.86 5.00
CA LEU A 330 -9.14 16.39 4.45
C LEU A 330 -10.33 16.77 5.36
N PRO A 331 -11.56 16.85 4.80
CA PRO A 331 -12.74 17.15 5.59
C PRO A 331 -12.98 16.12 6.70
N LYS A 332 -13.69 16.54 7.77
CA LYS A 332 -14.20 15.71 8.88
C LYS A 332 -13.17 15.05 9.82
N TYR A 333 -12.08 14.48 9.32
CA TYR A 333 -11.07 13.77 10.12
C TYR A 333 -9.69 14.44 10.06
N ASN A 334 -8.79 14.05 10.96
CA ASN A 334 -7.39 14.46 10.95
C ASN A 334 -6.57 13.59 9.99
N TYR A 335 -7.01 13.58 8.73
CA TYR A 335 -6.37 12.93 7.60
C TYR A 335 -5.73 14.01 6.74
N PHE A 336 -4.54 13.73 6.23
CA PHE A 336 -3.74 14.76 5.57
C PHE A 336 -3.10 14.25 4.28
N VAL A 337 -2.84 15.19 3.38
CA VAL A 337 -2.01 15.02 2.19
C VAL A 337 -0.80 15.95 2.34
N LYS A 338 0.41 15.40 2.27
CA LYS A 338 1.62 16.21 2.06
C LYS A 338 1.75 16.44 0.55
N GLU A 339 1.58 17.68 0.10
CA GLU A 339 1.86 18.08 -1.27
C GLU A 339 3.30 18.58 -1.35
N HIS A 340 4.20 17.76 -1.89
CA HIS A 340 5.58 18.17 -2.09
C HIS A 340 5.68 19.05 -3.32
N PHE A 341 6.24 20.25 -3.19
CA PHE A 341 6.32 21.23 -4.27
C PHE A 341 7.75 21.48 -4.71
N ASN A 342 7.92 22.04 -5.92
CA ASN A 342 9.20 22.53 -6.39
C ASN A 342 9.57 23.82 -5.63
N PRO A 343 10.69 23.89 -4.90
CA PRO A 343 11.09 25.09 -4.18
C PRO A 343 11.22 26.34 -5.06
N THR A 344 11.52 26.20 -6.37
CA THR A 344 11.61 27.33 -7.31
C THR A 344 10.24 27.78 -7.82
N ASP A 345 9.21 26.95 -7.67
CA ASP A 345 7.83 27.25 -8.03
C ASP A 345 6.88 26.41 -7.15
N GLU A 346 6.41 27.02 -6.06
CA GLU A 346 5.56 26.38 -5.05
C GLU A 346 4.21 25.91 -5.60
N SER A 347 3.82 26.36 -6.80
CA SER A 347 2.61 25.90 -7.48
C SER A 347 2.77 24.52 -8.14
N VAL A 348 4.01 24.12 -8.42
CA VAL A 348 4.32 22.85 -9.09
C VAL A 348 4.46 21.74 -8.05
N ILE A 349 3.41 20.93 -7.92
CA ILE A 349 3.42 19.74 -7.07
C ILE A 349 4.21 18.61 -7.77
N THR A 350 5.25 18.13 -7.11
CA THR A 350 6.14 17.07 -7.60
C THR A 350 5.65 15.67 -7.23
N HIS A 351 5.11 15.49 -6.02
CA HIS A 351 4.48 14.25 -5.57
C HIS A 351 3.61 14.49 -4.33
N ARG A 352 2.78 13.50 -3.98
CA ARG A 352 1.84 13.58 -2.86
C ARG A 352 2.02 12.38 -1.94
N GLU A 353 1.94 12.60 -0.63
CA GLU A 353 1.93 11.52 0.37
C GLU A 353 0.66 11.58 1.23
N LEU A 354 -0.03 10.45 1.35
CA LEU A 354 -1.21 10.28 2.20
C LEU A 354 -0.77 9.97 3.63
N LYS A 355 -1.27 10.72 4.62
CA LYS A 355 -0.86 10.61 6.03
C LYS A 355 -2.05 10.50 6.97
N CYS A 356 -1.89 9.66 7.98
CA CYS A 356 -2.89 9.40 9.02
C CYS A 356 -4.21 8.79 8.50
N ILE A 357 -4.24 8.24 7.29
CA ILE A 357 -5.43 7.64 6.70
C ILE A 357 -5.41 6.12 6.91
N PRO A 358 -6.42 5.54 7.60
CA PRO A 358 -6.60 4.10 7.65
C PRO A 358 -6.74 3.50 6.26
N GLN A 359 -6.13 2.33 6.03
CA GLN A 359 -6.13 1.65 4.73
C GLN A 359 -7.54 1.46 4.16
N VAL A 360 -8.53 1.15 4.99
CA VAL A 360 -9.93 0.94 4.58
C VAL A 360 -10.60 2.20 3.98
N PHE A 361 -10.03 3.38 4.20
CA PHE A 361 -10.56 4.67 3.76
C PHE A 361 -9.72 5.34 2.67
N ILE A 362 -8.59 4.76 2.30
CA ILE A 362 -7.58 5.43 1.47
C ILE A 362 -8.14 5.89 0.12
N VAL A 363 -8.96 5.06 -0.53
CA VAL A 363 -9.54 5.32 -1.84
C VAL A 363 -10.60 6.41 -1.78
N GLN A 364 -11.46 6.37 -0.75
CA GLN A 364 -12.43 7.44 -0.49
C GLN A 364 -11.73 8.77 -0.23
N CYS A 365 -10.62 8.76 0.54
CA CYS A 365 -9.83 9.94 0.84
C CYS A 365 -9.16 10.54 -0.41
N ILE A 366 -8.59 9.69 -1.27
CA ILE A 366 -8.00 10.12 -2.55
C ILE A 366 -9.07 10.79 -3.42
N LYS A 367 -10.22 10.15 -3.61
CA LYS A 367 -11.28 10.71 -4.44
C LYS A 367 -11.84 12.01 -3.87
N GLN A 368 -12.03 12.09 -2.56
CA GLN A 368 -12.44 13.32 -1.91
C GLN A 368 -11.44 14.45 -2.14
N TYR A 369 -10.15 14.17 -1.99
CA TYR A 369 -9.08 15.15 -2.24
C TYR A 369 -9.03 15.59 -3.71
N GLU A 370 -9.27 14.67 -4.65
CA GLU A 370 -9.28 14.95 -6.09
C GLU A 370 -10.61 15.52 -6.61
N GLY A 371 -11.61 15.72 -5.74
CA GLY A 371 -12.93 16.19 -6.15
C GLY A 371 -13.70 15.19 -7.03
N LYS A 372 -13.38 13.89 -6.94
CA LYS A 372 -14.01 12.80 -7.71
C LYS A 372 -15.15 12.16 -6.92
N ALA A 373 -16.14 11.65 -7.64
CA ALA A 373 -17.28 10.94 -7.04
C ALA A 373 -16.83 9.63 -6.36
N ILE A 374 -17.26 9.44 -5.11
CA ILE A 374 -17.02 8.20 -4.36
C ILE A 374 -18.05 7.15 -4.79
N LEU A 375 -17.55 6.08 -5.38
CA LEU A 375 -18.32 4.96 -5.92
C LEU A 375 -18.54 3.89 -4.84
N GLU A 376 -19.43 2.94 -5.11
CA GLU A 376 -19.66 1.80 -4.20
C GLU A 376 -18.39 0.99 -3.96
N VAL A 377 -17.58 0.76 -5.00
CA VAL A 377 -16.33 -0.01 -4.86
C VAL A 377 -15.33 0.64 -3.89
N ASP A 378 -15.33 1.97 -3.78
CA ASP A 378 -14.41 2.70 -2.90
C ASP A 378 -14.74 2.49 -1.42
N ARG A 379 -15.96 2.04 -1.15
CA ARG A 379 -16.46 1.70 0.19
C ARG A 379 -16.19 0.24 0.55
N LYS A 380 -15.65 -0.56 -0.38
CA LYS A 380 -15.35 -1.98 -0.16
C LYS A 380 -13.95 -2.15 0.41
N PHE A 381 -13.83 -3.01 1.41
CA PHE A 381 -12.55 -3.32 2.05
C PHE A 381 -12.55 -4.75 2.58
N MET A 382 -11.36 -5.28 2.80
CA MET A 382 -11.15 -6.60 3.34
C MET A 382 -11.36 -6.54 4.86
N ALA A 383 -12.41 -7.20 5.32
CA ALA A 383 -12.64 -7.48 6.74
C ALA A 383 -11.89 -8.76 7.15
N GLU A 384 -12.16 -9.25 8.36
CA GLU A 384 -11.51 -10.47 8.86
C GLU A 384 -11.63 -11.65 7.88
N ARG A 385 -10.62 -12.54 7.84
CA ARG A 385 -10.66 -13.84 7.15
C ARG A 385 -11.13 -13.81 5.68
N ASN A 386 -10.72 -12.79 4.92
CA ASN A 386 -11.04 -12.61 3.50
C ASN A 386 -12.52 -12.28 3.18
N TYR A 387 -13.31 -11.86 4.18
CA TYR A 387 -14.65 -11.33 3.91
C TYR A 387 -14.56 -9.91 3.34
N VAL A 388 -15.35 -9.62 2.33
CA VAL A 388 -15.48 -8.25 1.80
C VAL A 388 -16.62 -7.56 2.53
N ALA A 389 -16.31 -6.45 3.20
CA ALA A 389 -17.30 -5.56 3.79
C ALA A 389 -17.45 -4.31 2.92
N THR A 390 -18.61 -3.66 3.01
CA THR A 390 -18.91 -2.40 2.32
C THR A 390 -19.48 -1.42 3.33
N PHE A 391 -18.98 -0.18 3.34
CA PHE A 391 -19.64 0.88 4.10
C PHE A 391 -20.95 1.30 3.42
N ASP A 392 -22.02 1.45 4.20
CA ASP A 392 -23.33 1.91 3.71
C ASP A 392 -23.26 3.30 3.09
N LYS A 393 -22.39 4.17 3.64
CA LYS A 393 -22.21 5.57 3.22
C LYS A 393 -20.74 5.92 3.10
N SER A 394 -20.47 6.97 2.32
CA SER A 394 -19.19 7.66 2.30
C SER A 394 -18.80 8.12 3.70
N ILE A 395 -17.51 8.11 4.00
CA ILE A 395 -17.01 8.73 5.23
C ILE A 395 -17.09 10.26 5.20
N PHE A 396 -17.24 10.88 4.03
CA PHE A 396 -17.42 12.32 3.83
C PHE A 396 -18.89 12.69 3.67
#